data_AF-A0A139RGY7-F1
#
_entry.id   AF-A0A139RGY7-F1
#
_cell.length_a   1.000
_cell.length_b   1.000
_cell.length_c   1.000
_cell.angle_alpha   90.00
_cell.angle_beta   90.00
_cell.angle_gamma   90.00
#
_symmetry.space_group_name_H-M   'P 1'
#
loop_
_entity.id
_entity.type
_entity.pdbx_description
1 polymer ?
#
loop_
_entity_poly.entity_id
_entity_poly.type
_entity_poly.pdbx_seq_one_letter_code
_entity_poly.pdbx_strand_id
1 'polypeptide(L)'
;MDIWVKMYEEARTLYNPHEVSDFVYANHVVAAVEAEDGQIFTGFCMEGTCGVFHLCAERAALFNMYQFSGQTKVKKVLAFRDKPPYGGSSGMPCGACREFLLELNAENKDAEFMMDYETRKTIKVAELIPYWWGEERATNWQDK
;
A
#
# COMPACT_ATOMS: atom_id res chain seq x y z
N MET A 1 -8.40 -11.04 17.10
CA MET A 1 -7.23 -11.36 16.26
C MET A 1 -6.52 -10.05 15.98
N ASP A 2 -5.19 -10.01 16.10
CA ASP A 2 -4.39 -8.83 15.74
C ASP A 2 -4.63 -8.47 14.27
N ILE A 3 -4.87 -7.18 13.98
CA ILE A 3 -5.21 -6.70 12.63
C ILE A 3 -4.08 -7.00 11.65
N TRP A 4 -2.82 -6.90 12.08
CA TRP A 4 -1.67 -7.22 11.23
C TRP A 4 -1.64 -8.69 10.80
N VAL A 5 -2.06 -9.60 11.69
CA VAL A 5 -2.21 -11.02 11.36
C VAL A 5 -3.29 -11.22 10.32
N LYS A 6 -4.44 -10.55 10.48
CA LYS A 6 -5.53 -10.61 9.49
C LYS A 6 -5.08 -10.11 8.12
N MET A 7 -4.45 -8.94 8.07
CA MET A 7 -3.91 -8.34 6.84
C MET A 7 -2.90 -9.26 6.16
N TYR A 8 -1.98 -9.85 6.94
CA TYR A 8 -0.99 -10.79 6.41
C TYR A 8 -1.66 -12.03 5.80
N GLU A 9 -2.56 -12.68 6.54
CA GLU A 9 -3.23 -13.89 6.05
C GLU A 9 -4.06 -13.62 4.79
N GLU A 10 -4.78 -12.51 4.71
CA GLU A 10 -5.55 -12.14 3.51
C GLU A 10 -4.64 -11.87 2.31
N ALA A 11 -3.60 -11.03 2.46
CA ALA A 11 -2.69 -10.71 1.36
C ALA A 11 -1.84 -11.92 0.92
N ARG A 12 -1.44 -12.81 1.84
CA ARG A 12 -0.61 -13.98 1.54
C ARG A 12 -1.27 -14.92 0.53
N THR A 13 -2.60 -15.01 0.54
CA THR A 13 -3.34 -15.84 -0.43
C THR A 13 -3.14 -15.41 -1.88
N LEU A 14 -2.75 -14.15 -2.12
CA LEU A 14 -2.50 -13.61 -3.45
C LEU A 14 -1.07 -13.87 -3.95
N TYR A 15 -0.15 -14.28 -3.07
CA TYR A 15 1.25 -14.44 -3.44
C TYR A 15 1.44 -15.69 -4.30
N ASN A 16 1.74 -15.47 -5.57
CA ASN A 16 1.95 -16.53 -6.56
C ASN A 16 2.77 -15.95 -7.72
N PRO A 17 4.08 -15.73 -7.58
CA PRO A 17 4.90 -15.16 -8.65
C PRO A 17 4.81 -15.99 -9.94
N HIS A 18 4.39 -15.38 -11.05
CA HIS A 18 4.29 -16.07 -12.34
C HIS A 18 4.29 -15.10 -13.52
N GLU A 19 4.71 -15.59 -14.68
CA GLU A 19 4.47 -14.93 -15.96
C GLU A 19 3.00 -15.16 -16.36
N VAL A 20 2.26 -14.08 -16.54
CA VAL A 20 0.90 -14.11 -17.10
C VAL A 20 0.99 -14.30 -18.62
N SER A 21 2.02 -13.74 -19.23
CA SER A 21 2.37 -13.85 -20.66
C SER A 21 3.83 -13.47 -20.86
N ASP A 22 4.35 -13.55 -22.09
CA ASP A 22 5.70 -13.08 -22.45
C ASP A 22 5.97 -11.58 -22.18
N PHE A 23 4.94 -10.82 -21.81
CA PHE A 23 5.02 -9.37 -21.59
C PHE A 23 4.62 -8.92 -20.18
N VAL A 24 4.12 -9.82 -19.34
CA VAL A 24 3.49 -9.47 -18.05
C VAL A 24 3.89 -10.44 -16.95
N TYR A 25 4.50 -9.90 -15.90
CA TYR A 25 4.85 -10.60 -14.67
C TYR A 25 4.00 -10.08 -13.50
N ALA A 26 3.47 -10.98 -12.66
CA ALA A 26 2.50 -10.60 -11.63
C ALA A 26 2.67 -11.34 -10.30
N ASN A 27 1.95 -10.87 -9.27
CA ASN A 27 1.75 -11.56 -7.99
C ASN A 27 3.02 -11.86 -7.17
N HIS A 28 4.10 -11.14 -7.46
CA HIS A 28 5.38 -11.31 -6.76
C HIS A 28 5.63 -10.28 -5.64
N VAL A 29 4.75 -9.30 -5.51
CA VAL A 29 4.54 -8.45 -4.33
C VAL A 29 3.03 -8.43 -4.07
N VAL A 30 2.64 -8.56 -2.81
CA VAL A 30 1.24 -8.47 -2.36
C VAL A 30 1.13 -7.42 -1.28
N ALA A 31 -0.06 -6.85 -1.13
CA ALA A 31 -0.34 -5.86 -0.11
C ALA A 31 -1.75 -6.01 0.46
N ALA A 32 -1.89 -5.54 1.71
CA ALA A 32 -3.16 -5.32 2.40
C ALA A 32 -3.19 -3.89 2.95
N VAL A 33 -4.38 -3.29 2.89
CA VAL A 33 -4.69 -1.95 3.38
C VAL A 33 -5.88 -2.05 4.33
N GLU A 34 -5.73 -1.51 5.54
CA GLU A 34 -6.87 -1.30 6.46
C GLU A 34 -7.45 0.10 6.20
N ALA A 35 -8.70 0.16 5.78
CA ALA A 35 -9.43 1.41 5.57
C ALA A 35 -9.89 2.04 6.90
N GLU A 36 -10.45 3.26 6.84
CA GLU A 36 -10.90 3.99 8.03
C GLU A 36 -11.94 3.22 8.86
N ASP A 37 -12.85 2.49 8.23
CA ASP A 37 -13.86 1.67 8.92
C ASP A 37 -13.35 0.30 9.39
N GLY A 38 -12.08 -0.03 9.14
CA GLY A 38 -11.46 -1.30 9.51
C GLY A 38 -11.66 -2.43 8.50
N GLN A 39 -12.29 -2.17 7.34
CA GLN A 39 -12.28 -3.12 6.23
C GLN A 39 -10.86 -3.30 5.69
N ILE A 40 -10.56 -4.51 5.21
CA ILE A 40 -9.27 -4.85 4.61
C ILE A 40 -9.45 -5.00 3.11
N PHE A 41 -8.56 -4.36 2.35
CA PHE A 41 -8.49 -4.49 0.91
C PHE A 41 -7.12 -4.97 0.51
N THR A 42 -7.07 -5.95 -0.39
CA THR A 42 -5.83 -6.57 -0.84
C THR A 42 -5.55 -6.27 -2.31
N GLY A 43 -4.28 -6.33 -2.67
CA GLY A 43 -3.81 -6.16 -4.04
C GLY A 43 -2.50 -6.88 -4.27
N PHE A 44 -2.14 -7.02 -5.54
CA PHE A 44 -0.87 -7.59 -5.96
C PHE A 44 -0.26 -6.76 -7.09
N CYS A 45 1.05 -6.86 -7.28
CA CYS A 45 1.72 -6.13 -8.36
C CYS A 45 1.45 -6.76 -9.72
N MET A 46 1.40 -5.91 -10.75
CA MET A 46 1.35 -6.33 -12.15
C MET A 46 2.31 -5.44 -12.95
N GLU A 47 3.25 -6.09 -13.64
CA GLU A 47 4.35 -5.44 -14.34
C GLU A 47 4.26 -5.75 -15.84
N GLY A 48 3.94 -4.74 -16.64
CA GLY A 48 3.93 -4.82 -18.09
C GLY A 48 5.16 -4.19 -18.72
N THR A 49 5.79 -4.89 -19.66
CA THR A 49 7.01 -4.46 -20.40
C THR A 49 6.96 -3.06 -21.01
N CYS A 50 5.78 -2.50 -21.28
CA CYS A 50 5.63 -1.15 -21.84
C CYS A 50 6.05 -0.01 -20.91
N GLY A 51 6.32 -0.27 -19.63
CA GLY A 51 6.66 0.78 -18.66
C GLY A 51 5.44 1.46 -18.04
N VAL A 52 4.34 1.60 -18.80
CA VAL A 52 3.14 2.35 -18.42
C VAL A 52 2.27 1.59 -17.43
N PHE A 53 2.12 0.28 -17.61
CA PHE A 53 1.32 -0.57 -16.72
C PHE A 53 2.23 -1.31 -15.73
N HIS A 54 2.90 -0.54 -14.86
CA HIS A 54 3.64 -1.04 -13.70
C HIS A 54 2.94 -0.61 -12.42
N LEU A 55 2.07 -1.48 -11.91
CA LEU A 55 1.28 -1.23 -10.73
C LEU A 55 1.87 -1.98 -9.53
N CYS A 56 2.24 -1.24 -8.49
CA CYS A 56 2.68 -1.82 -7.23
C CYS A 56 1.48 -2.38 -6.46
N ALA A 57 1.73 -3.36 -5.60
CA ALA A 57 0.67 -4.04 -4.85
C ALA A 57 -0.13 -3.09 -3.94
N GLU A 58 0.52 -2.09 -3.33
CA GLU A 58 -0.12 -1.10 -2.48
C GLU A 58 -1.08 -0.23 -3.27
N ARG A 59 -0.66 0.25 -4.46
CA ARG A 59 -1.54 1.02 -5.35
C ARG A 59 -2.73 0.19 -5.84
N ALA A 60 -2.52 -1.09 -6.13
CA ALA A 60 -3.61 -2.01 -6.47
C ALA A 60 -4.60 -2.17 -5.30
N ALA A 61 -4.11 -2.37 -4.07
CA ALA A 61 -4.95 -2.51 -2.88
C ALA A 61 -5.75 -1.22 -2.59
N LEU A 62 -5.11 -0.05 -2.71
CA LEU A 62 -5.75 1.26 -2.55
C LEU A 62 -6.79 1.53 -3.64
N PHE A 63 -6.50 1.17 -4.89
CA PHE A 63 -7.46 1.27 -5.98
C PHE A 63 -8.67 0.36 -5.73
N ASN A 64 -8.45 -0.89 -5.30
CA ASN A 64 -9.51 -1.82 -4.93
C ASN A 64 -10.35 -1.28 -3.75
N MET A 65 -9.72 -0.73 -2.72
CA MET A 65 -10.40 -0.05 -1.61
C MET A 65 -11.38 1.00 -2.12
N TYR A 66 -10.90 1.93 -2.96
CA TYR A 66 -11.74 2.96 -3.53
C TYR A 66 -12.83 2.38 -4.45
N GLN A 67 -12.46 1.46 -5.35
CA GLN A 67 -13.38 0.86 -6.33
C GLN A 67 -14.57 0.15 -5.68
N PHE A 68 -14.33 -0.57 -4.58
CA PHE A 68 -15.36 -1.40 -3.93
C PHE A 68 -16.07 -0.72 -2.76
N SER A 69 -15.50 0.34 -2.18
CA SER A 69 -16.08 1.00 -0.99
C SER A 69 -16.20 2.53 -1.07
N GLY A 70 -15.54 3.17 -2.02
CA GLY A 70 -15.43 4.63 -2.09
C GLY A 70 -14.55 5.26 -1.02
N GLN A 71 -13.98 4.47 -0.11
CA GLN A 71 -13.10 4.96 0.95
C GLN A 71 -11.76 5.45 0.37
N THR A 72 -11.22 6.51 0.97
CA THR A 72 -9.91 7.10 0.58
C THR A 72 -8.93 7.18 1.74
N LYS A 73 -9.43 7.05 2.98
CA LYS A 73 -8.63 7.10 4.20
C LYS A 73 -8.11 5.73 4.61
N VAL A 74 -6.84 5.69 4.99
CA VAL A 74 -6.08 4.48 5.28
C VAL A 74 -5.51 4.57 6.69
N LYS A 75 -5.64 3.48 7.45
CA LYS A 75 -5.04 3.35 8.77
C LYS A 75 -3.69 2.63 8.71
N LYS A 76 -3.63 1.52 7.98
CA LYS A 76 -2.47 0.63 7.98
C LYS A 76 -2.20 0.07 6.59
N VAL A 77 -0.93 -0.10 6.28
CA VAL A 77 -0.46 -0.70 5.02
C VAL A 77 0.59 -1.77 5.34
N LEU A 78 0.42 -2.93 4.71
CA LEU A 78 1.36 -4.05 4.75
C LEU A 78 1.65 -4.47 3.31
N ALA A 79 2.92 -4.51 2.92
CA ALA A 79 3.34 -5.05 1.62
C ALA A 79 4.51 -6.01 1.80
N PHE A 80 4.54 -7.09 1.02
CA PHE A 80 5.57 -8.12 1.12
C PHE A 80 5.67 -9.01 -0.11
N ARG A 81 6.72 -9.84 -0.16
CA ARG A 81 6.92 -10.89 -1.18
C ARG A 81 6.56 -12.26 -0.61
N ASP A 82 7.52 -13.16 -0.50
CA ASP A 82 7.39 -14.51 0.05
C ASP A 82 7.17 -14.52 1.57
N LYS A 83 7.67 -13.50 2.28
CA LYS A 83 7.60 -13.39 3.75
C LYS A 83 7.36 -11.94 4.19
N PRO A 84 6.76 -11.72 5.38
CA PRO A 84 6.46 -10.36 5.86
C PRO A 84 7.73 -9.54 6.15
N PRO A 85 7.61 -8.21 6.31
CA PRO A 85 8.72 -7.33 6.66
C PRO A 85 9.49 -7.79 7.90
N TYR A 86 10.82 -7.76 7.86
CA TYR A 86 11.72 -8.18 8.95
C TYR A 86 12.71 -7.08 9.36
N GLY A 87 12.31 -5.83 9.19
CA GLY A 87 13.12 -4.66 9.52
C GLY A 87 13.96 -4.14 8.35
N GLY A 88 14.70 -3.06 8.63
CA GLY A 88 15.45 -2.33 7.62
C GLY A 88 14.55 -1.82 6.50
N SER A 89 14.89 -2.15 5.25
CA SER A 89 14.13 -1.78 4.06
C SER A 89 13.24 -2.90 3.52
N SER A 90 13.09 -4.02 4.24
CA SER A 90 12.34 -5.19 3.77
C SER A 90 10.84 -4.91 3.73
N GLY A 91 10.33 -4.39 2.61
CA GLY A 91 8.91 -4.12 2.40
C GLY A 91 8.57 -2.63 2.33
N MET A 92 9.56 -1.73 2.36
CA MET A 92 9.30 -0.29 2.22
C MET A 92 8.62 0.04 0.89
N PRO A 93 7.63 0.95 0.89
CA PRO A 93 6.91 1.31 -0.32
C PRO A 93 7.79 2.14 -1.25
N CYS A 94 7.56 2.00 -2.56
CA CYS A 94 8.21 2.84 -3.57
C CYS A 94 7.69 4.29 -3.51
N GLY A 95 8.41 5.22 -4.15
CA GLY A 95 8.03 6.64 -4.17
C GLY A 95 6.61 6.87 -4.71
N ALA A 96 6.23 6.16 -5.78
CA ALA A 96 4.89 6.28 -6.36
C ALA A 96 3.76 5.81 -5.42
N CYS A 97 4.01 4.82 -4.56
CA CYS A 97 3.01 4.39 -3.56
C CYS A 97 2.90 5.39 -2.42
N ARG A 98 4.02 5.97 -1.98
CA ARG A 98 4.03 7.04 -0.97
C ARG A 98 3.24 8.26 -1.45
N GLU A 99 3.52 8.66 -2.69
CA GLU A 99 2.84 9.77 -3.36
C GLU A 99 1.33 9.50 -3.47
N PHE A 100 0.95 8.34 -4.01
CA PHE A 100 -0.46 8.01 -4.22
C PHE A 100 -1.27 7.93 -2.92
N LEU A 101 -0.67 7.47 -1.81
CA LEU A 101 -1.34 7.49 -0.51
C LEU A 101 -1.78 8.91 -0.13
N LEU A 102 -0.91 9.90 -0.30
CA LEU A 102 -1.18 11.30 0.04
C LEU A 102 -2.09 11.99 -0.98
N GLU A 103 -1.92 11.70 -2.26
CA GLU A 103 -2.81 12.21 -3.32
C GLU A 103 -4.24 11.67 -3.18
N LEU A 104 -4.39 10.41 -2.74
CA LEU A 104 -5.70 9.79 -2.51
C LEU A 104 -6.42 10.45 -1.33
N ASN A 105 -5.70 10.72 -0.24
CA ASN A 105 -6.19 11.51 0.88
C ASN A 105 -5.02 12.06 1.71
N ALA A 106 -4.96 13.36 1.92
CA ALA A 106 -3.87 13.99 2.66
C ALA A 106 -3.77 13.56 4.14
N GLU A 107 -4.87 13.08 4.73
CA GLU A 107 -4.87 12.49 6.08
C GLU A 107 -4.12 11.15 6.14
N ASN A 108 -3.89 10.48 5.00
CA ASN A 108 -3.10 9.25 4.95
C ASN A 108 -1.62 9.48 5.32
N LYS A 109 -1.18 10.73 5.53
CA LYS A 109 0.11 11.05 6.15
C LYS A 109 0.30 10.38 7.51
N ASP A 110 -0.80 10.12 8.22
CA ASP A 110 -0.82 9.45 9.53
C ASP A 110 -0.97 7.92 9.44
N ALA A 111 -1.17 7.37 8.24
CA ALA A 111 -1.24 5.93 8.04
C ALA A 111 0.08 5.25 8.43
N GLU A 112 -0.01 4.08 9.04
CA GLU A 112 1.14 3.29 9.48
C GLU A 112 1.53 2.26 8.42
N PHE A 113 2.80 2.28 8.03
CA PHE A 113 3.38 1.28 7.15
C PHE A 113 4.21 0.27 7.96
N MET A 114 4.00 -1.03 7.75
CA MET A 114 4.75 -2.08 8.47
C MET A 114 6.23 -2.11 8.07
N MET A 115 7.13 -1.93 9.05
CA MET A 115 8.59 -2.06 8.86
C MET A 115 9.11 -3.44 9.26
N ASP A 116 8.61 -3.95 10.38
CA ASP A 116 9.08 -5.19 10.98
C ASP A 116 7.90 -5.89 11.63
N TYR A 117 7.51 -7.00 11.04
CA TYR A 117 6.34 -7.74 11.42
C TYR A 117 6.52 -8.34 12.81
N GLU A 118 7.63 -9.01 13.11
CA GLU A 118 7.85 -9.68 14.40
C GLU A 118 7.78 -8.71 15.59
N THR A 119 8.40 -7.54 15.46
CA THR A 119 8.41 -6.50 16.50
C THR A 119 7.22 -5.54 16.42
N ARG A 120 6.36 -5.66 15.40
CA ARG A 120 5.27 -4.74 15.08
C ARG A 120 5.73 -3.29 14.91
N LYS A 121 6.97 -3.09 14.46
CA LYS A 121 7.49 -1.74 14.21
C LYS A 121 6.85 -1.17 12.94
N THR A 122 6.31 0.03 13.07
CA THR A 122 5.70 0.79 11.97
C THR A 122 6.45 2.10 11.74
N ILE A 123 6.17 2.74 10.60
CA ILE A 123 6.58 4.10 10.28
C ILE A 123 5.39 4.83 9.66
N LYS A 124 5.22 6.12 9.96
CA LYS A 124 4.16 6.91 9.33
C LYS A 124 4.51 7.25 7.88
N VAL A 125 3.50 7.37 7.03
CA VAL A 125 3.70 7.81 5.63
C VAL A 125 4.40 9.18 5.58
N ALA A 126 4.05 10.12 6.46
CA ALA A 126 4.70 11.43 6.54
C ALA A 126 6.22 11.37 6.73
N GLU A 127 6.73 10.34 7.43
CA GLU A 127 8.17 10.16 7.67
C GLU A 127 8.89 9.58 6.44
N LEU A 128 8.14 8.91 5.54
CA LEU A 128 8.67 8.34 4.30
C LEU A 128 8.74 9.35 3.15
N ILE A 129 7.99 10.44 3.23
CA ILE A 129 7.93 11.52 2.22
C ILE A 129 7.81 12.88 2.91
N PRO A 130 8.84 13.32 3.67
CA PRO A 130 8.79 14.59 4.37
C PRO A 130 8.70 15.76 3.38
N TYR A 131 8.01 16.83 3.77
CA TYR A 131 7.79 18.03 2.95
C TYR A 131 7.09 17.70 1.63
N TRP A 132 5.97 16.99 1.71
CA TRP A 132 5.24 16.59 0.53
C TRP A 132 4.71 17.82 -0.23
N TRP A 133 5.02 17.90 -1.51
CA TRP A 133 4.73 19.08 -2.33
C TRP A 133 3.23 19.40 -2.44
N GLY A 134 2.35 18.42 -2.21
CA GLY A 134 0.90 18.57 -2.27
C GLY A 134 0.27 19.24 -1.04
N GLU A 135 1.03 19.48 0.04
CA GLU A 135 0.50 19.98 1.32
C GLU A 135 -0.30 21.30 1.20
N GLU A 136 0.21 22.28 0.46
CA GLU A 136 -0.48 23.56 0.25
C GLU A 136 -1.80 23.37 -0.51
N ARG A 137 -1.80 22.51 -1.53
CA ARG A 137 -3.01 22.23 -2.32
C ARG A 137 -4.04 21.48 -1.49
N ALA A 138 -3.61 20.52 -0.68
CA ALA A 138 -4.49 19.73 0.19
C ALA A 138 -5.17 20.59 1.26
N THR A 139 -4.43 21.52 1.87
CA THR A 139 -4.97 22.42 2.91
C THR A 139 -6.10 23.30 2.33
N ASN A 140 -5.87 23.90 1.16
CA ASN A 140 -6.87 24.73 0.48
C ASN A 140 -8.08 23.95 -0.07
N TRP A 141 -7.99 22.62 -0.17
CA TRP A 141 -9.10 21.77 -0.59
C TRP A 141 -10.07 21.49 0.56
N GLN A 142 -9.57 21.37 1.80
CA GLN A 142 -10.41 21.12 2.99
C GLN A 142 -11.32 22.30 3.34
N ASP A 143 -10.96 23.52 2.89
CA ASP A 143 -11.75 24.73 3.05
C ASP A 143 -12.92 24.85 2.05
N LYS A 144 -13.12 23.87 1.15
CA LYS A 144 -14.18 23.82 0.14
C LYS A 144 -15.17 22.69 0.40
#